data_AF-A0A7V0JGT1-F1
#
_entry.id   AF-A0A7V0JGT1-F1
#
_cell.length_a   1.000
_cell.length_b   1.000
_cell.length_c   1.000
_cell.angle_alpha   90.00
_cell.angle_beta   90.00
_cell.angle_gamma   90.00
#
_symmetry.space_group_name_H-M   'P 1'
#
loop_
_entity.id
_entity.type
_entity.pdbx_description
1 polymer ?
#
loop_
_entity_poly.entity_id
_entity_poly.type
_entity_poly.pdbx_seq_one_letter_code
_entity_poly.pdbx_strand_id
1 'polypeptide(L)'
;MEATPNFPAYYTVLLVNCSSEMILERSPEKEMKSLRILGIILAFILSCNAAVGAGTEDQAVSCLDAAEPLTPDDLYEIALRHNPDHQKYVQNATLSGVTLRSAWGTLMPTANASYQISQDNYYYPTYVNPDGTVSTLDEASEGKYRSSSALITLQESLNLGGQQYFTIKNASIQNRMNRLLVASSEKDLHYNVAQNYYIVLAN
;
A
#
# COMPACT_ATOMS: atom_id res chain seq x y z
N MET A 1 -38.81 -6.00 7.57
CA MET A 1 -37.43 -6.51 7.61
C MET A 1 -37.37 -7.66 6.62
N GLU A 2 -37.05 -7.36 5.36
CA GLU A 2 -36.86 -8.40 4.34
C GLU A 2 -35.46 -8.98 4.50
N ALA A 3 -35.39 -10.30 4.69
CA ALA A 3 -34.15 -11.04 4.75
C ALA A 3 -33.54 -11.08 3.34
N THR A 4 -32.39 -10.45 3.16
CA THR A 4 -31.63 -10.54 1.91
C THR A 4 -31.09 -11.97 1.76
N PRO A 5 -31.32 -12.63 0.61
CA PRO A 5 -30.78 -13.96 0.36
C PRO A 5 -29.25 -13.92 0.34
N ASN A 6 -28.64 -14.75 1.17
CA ASN A 6 -27.20 -14.94 1.28
C ASN A 6 -26.74 -15.79 0.09
N PHE A 7 -26.27 -15.15 -0.98
CA PHE A 7 -25.74 -15.86 -2.15
C PHE A 7 -24.29 -16.28 -1.90
N PRO A 8 -23.90 -17.51 -2.27
CA PRO A 8 -22.52 -17.97 -2.12
C PRO A 8 -21.59 -17.15 -3.02
N ALA A 9 -20.51 -16.63 -2.44
CA ALA A 9 -19.43 -15.99 -3.17
C ALA A 9 -18.70 -17.04 -4.02
N TYR A 10 -18.70 -16.85 -5.34
CA TYR A 10 -17.94 -17.70 -6.25
C TYR A 10 -16.51 -17.15 -6.36
N TYR A 11 -15.53 -17.91 -5.86
CA TYR A 11 -14.11 -17.59 -6.01
C TYR A 11 -13.53 -18.43 -7.16
N THR A 12 -12.96 -17.79 -8.17
CA THR A 12 -12.17 -18.48 -9.20
C THR A 12 -10.69 -18.36 -8.82
N VAL A 13 -10.07 -19.47 -8.41
CA VAL A 13 -8.63 -19.54 -8.12
C VAL A 13 -7.92 -20.13 -9.33
N LEU A 14 -7.12 -19.32 -10.01
CA LEU A 14 -6.28 -19.79 -11.11
C LEU A 14 -4.91 -20.15 -10.54
N LEU A 15 -4.69 -21.44 -10.26
CA LEU A 15 -3.43 -21.95 -9.73
C LEU A 15 -2.43 -22.18 -10.87
N VAL A 16 -1.42 -21.32 -10.97
CA VAL A 16 -0.24 -21.60 -11.80
C VAL A 16 0.80 -22.30 -10.91
N ASN A 17 0.75 -23.63 -10.86
CA ASN A 17 1.72 -24.44 -10.14
C ASN A 17 2.95 -24.67 -11.03
N CYS A 18 4.06 -24.01 -10.75
CA CYS A 18 5.35 -24.36 -11.33
C CYS A 18 6.10 -25.28 -10.36
N SER A 19 5.75 -26.58 -10.38
CA SER A 19 6.50 -27.59 -9.65
C SER A 19 7.83 -27.85 -10.37
N SER A 20 8.94 -27.56 -9.72
CA SER A 20 10.26 -27.96 -10.20
C SER A 20 10.48 -29.41 -9.75
N GLU A 21 10.32 -30.36 -10.68
CA GLU A 21 10.69 -31.75 -10.45
C GLU A 21 12.18 -31.88 -10.12
N MET A 22 12.43 -32.79 -9.16
CA MET A 22 13.67 -33.47 -8.79
C MET A 22 14.85 -33.19 -9.73
N ILE A 23 15.79 -32.35 -9.28
CA ILE A 23 17.04 -32.10 -9.99
C ILE A 23 17.99 -33.27 -9.73
N LEU A 24 17.92 -34.29 -10.58
CA LEU A 24 19.11 -35.07 -10.95
C LEU A 24 19.77 -34.31 -12.12
N GLU A 25 20.90 -33.68 -11.82
CA GLU A 25 21.82 -32.97 -12.75
C GLU A 25 21.17 -32.12 -13.85
N ARG A 26 20.91 -30.83 -13.58
CA ARG A 26 20.47 -29.88 -14.62
C ARG A 26 21.44 -28.71 -14.77
N SER A 27 21.86 -28.52 -16.03
CA SER A 27 22.86 -27.58 -16.52
C SER A 27 22.61 -26.10 -16.14
N PRO A 28 23.65 -25.34 -15.73
CA PRO A 28 23.56 -23.98 -15.18
C PRO A 28 23.16 -22.88 -16.18
N GLU A 29 23.04 -23.16 -17.48
CA GLU A 29 22.79 -22.12 -18.48
C GLU A 29 21.33 -21.62 -18.53
N LYS A 30 20.36 -22.41 -18.06
CA LYS A 30 18.93 -22.02 -18.10
C LYS A 30 18.52 -21.08 -16.96
N GLU A 31 19.18 -21.12 -15.81
CA GLU A 31 18.82 -20.27 -14.66
C GLU A 31 19.23 -18.81 -14.85
N MET A 32 20.30 -18.53 -15.59
CA MET A 32 20.76 -17.16 -15.83
C MET A 32 19.80 -16.30 -16.66
N LYS A 33 18.97 -16.90 -17.52
CA LYS A 33 18.03 -16.14 -18.36
C LYS A 33 16.76 -15.73 -17.60
N SER A 34 16.29 -16.56 -16.67
CA SER A 34 15.11 -16.27 -15.84
C SER A 34 15.38 -15.16 -14.82
N LEU A 35 16.55 -15.18 -14.18
CA LEU A 35 16.97 -14.16 -13.21
C LEU A 35 17.14 -12.75 -13.83
N ARG A 36 17.53 -12.67 -15.11
CA ARG A 36 17.66 -11.38 -15.81
C ARG A 36 16.31 -10.71 -16.09
N ILE A 37 15.27 -11.48 -16.37
CA ILE A 37 13.93 -10.93 -16.65
C ILE A 37 13.27 -10.41 -15.36
N LEU A 38 13.45 -11.11 -14.24
CA LEU A 38 12.92 -10.69 -12.94
C LEU A 38 13.58 -9.41 -12.42
N GLY A 39 14.91 -9.26 -12.63
CA GLY A 39 15.65 -8.06 -12.26
C GLY A 39 15.21 -6.78 -12.99
N ILE A 40 14.81 -6.90 -14.26
CA ILE A 40 14.33 -5.76 -15.07
C ILE A 40 12.97 -5.26 -14.57
N ILE A 41 12.08 -6.17 -14.17
CA ILE A 41 10.74 -5.81 -13.66
C ILE A 41 10.84 -5.12 -12.29
N LEU A 42 11.74 -5.59 -11.40
CA LEU A 42 11.96 -4.98 -10.09
C LEU A 42 12.56 -3.56 -10.21
N ALA A 43 13.47 -3.33 -11.16
CA ALA A 43 14.06 -2.02 -11.41
C ALA A 43 13.03 -0.98 -11.91
N PHE A 44 12.07 -1.41 -12.73
CA PHE A 44 11.03 -0.51 -13.26
C PHE A 44 10.05 -0.04 -12.17
N ILE A 45 9.73 -0.90 -11.20
CA ILE A 45 8.86 -0.55 -10.07
C ILE A 45 9.56 0.42 -9.10
N LEU A 46 10.90 0.30 -8.94
CA LEU A 46 11.67 1.19 -8.08
C LEU A 46 11.85 2.60 -8.67
N SER A 47 11.95 2.73 -10.00
CA SER A 47 12.11 4.03 -10.67
C SER A 47 10.88 4.94 -10.63
N CYS A 48 9.68 4.41 -10.38
CA CYS A 48 8.46 5.22 -10.29
C CYS A 48 8.31 5.99 -8.96
N ASN A 49 9.09 5.66 -7.91
CA ASN A 49 8.96 6.31 -6.60
C ASN A 49 10.05 7.36 -6.28
N ALA A 50 11.05 7.55 -7.15
CA ALA A 50 12.19 8.42 -6.85
C ALA A 50 12.00 9.91 -7.23
N ALA A 51 10.83 10.31 -7.73
CA ALA A 51 10.61 11.67 -8.25
C ALA A 51 9.94 12.64 -7.26
N VAL A 52 9.82 12.29 -5.97
CA VAL A 52 9.22 13.19 -4.96
C VAL A 52 10.24 13.49 -3.87
N GLY A 53 10.82 14.70 -3.95
CA GLY A 53 11.40 15.38 -2.80
C GLY A 53 12.91 15.54 -2.83
N ALA A 54 13.37 16.70 -3.28
CA ALA A 54 14.48 17.46 -2.70
C ALA A 54 14.67 18.79 -3.45
N GLY A 55 13.66 19.67 -3.39
CA GLY A 55 13.89 21.10 -3.63
C GLY A 55 14.12 21.76 -2.28
N THR A 56 15.36 21.76 -1.79
CA THR A 56 15.75 22.63 -0.68
C THR A 56 16.24 23.92 -1.31
N GLU A 57 15.33 24.89 -1.46
CA GLU A 57 15.71 26.27 -1.71
C GLU A 57 16.40 26.81 -0.46
N ASP A 58 17.69 27.04 -0.59
CA ASP A 58 18.55 27.74 0.35
C ASP A 58 18.13 29.22 0.34
N GLN A 59 17.23 29.61 1.24
CA GLN A 59 16.87 31.01 1.44
C GLN A 59 18.04 31.74 2.12
N ALA A 60 18.83 32.44 1.31
CA ALA A 60 19.75 33.45 1.78
C ALA A 60 18.98 34.48 2.63
N VAL A 61 19.35 34.58 3.91
CA VAL A 61 18.82 35.56 4.84
C VAL A 61 19.29 36.95 4.39
N SER A 62 18.47 37.65 3.61
CA SER A 62 18.66 39.07 3.35
C SER A 62 18.60 39.83 4.67
N CYS A 63 19.67 40.60 4.92
CA CYS A 63 19.72 41.57 6.01
C CYS A 63 18.50 42.50 5.95
N LEU A 64 17.85 42.69 7.11
CA LEU A 64 16.67 43.52 7.32
C LEU A 64 16.86 44.95 6.78
N ASP A 65 16.49 45.16 5.51
CA ASP A 65 15.94 46.43 5.07
C ASP A 65 14.56 46.58 5.75
N ALA A 66 14.21 47.81 6.14
CA ALA A 66 13.01 48.12 6.90
C ALA A 66 11.79 47.37 6.31
N ALA A 67 11.36 46.33 7.02
CA ALA A 67 10.34 45.40 6.52
C ALA A 67 9.08 46.20 6.19
N GLU A 68 8.64 46.08 4.93
CA GLU A 68 7.34 46.59 4.49
C GLU A 68 6.27 46.06 5.48
N PRO A 69 5.37 46.92 5.98
CA PRO A 69 4.39 46.48 6.97
C PRO A 69 3.58 45.33 6.40
N LEU A 70 3.60 44.18 7.08
CA LEU A 70 2.87 43.00 6.64
C LEU A 70 1.40 43.35 6.41
N THR A 71 0.94 43.08 5.19
CA THR A 71 -0.46 43.30 4.85
C THR A 71 -1.34 42.21 5.48
N PRO A 72 -2.66 42.43 5.61
CA PRO A 72 -3.59 41.40 6.05
C PRO A 72 -3.52 40.12 5.20
N ASP A 73 -3.25 40.28 3.90
CA ASP A 73 -3.16 39.17 2.96
C ASP A 73 -1.89 38.33 3.20
N ASP A 74 -0.76 38.97 3.52
CA ASP A 74 0.48 38.27 3.89
C ASP A 74 0.29 37.46 5.18
N LEU A 75 -0.37 38.05 6.18
CA LEU A 75 -0.70 37.37 7.43
C LEU A 75 -1.66 36.20 7.21
N TYR A 76 -2.61 36.34 6.29
CA TYR A 76 -3.54 35.28 5.91
C TYR A 76 -2.81 34.13 5.21
N GLU A 77 -1.89 34.43 4.28
CA GLU A 77 -1.10 33.39 3.61
C GLU A 77 -0.21 32.63 4.60
N ILE A 78 0.44 33.33 5.52
CA ILE A 78 1.22 32.72 6.61
C ILE A 78 0.30 31.86 7.48
N ALA A 79 -0.89 32.35 7.82
CA ALA A 79 -1.86 31.60 8.62
C ALA A 79 -2.33 30.33 7.91
N LEU A 80 -2.60 30.36 6.60
CA LEU A 80 -2.94 29.14 5.84
C LEU A 80 -1.82 28.09 5.89
N ARG A 81 -0.56 28.52 5.77
CA ARG A 81 0.59 27.60 5.79
C ARG A 81 0.84 27.00 7.18
N HIS A 82 0.69 27.78 8.24
CA HIS A 82 1.15 27.41 9.57
C HIS A 82 0.06 27.13 10.61
N ASN A 83 -1.21 27.43 10.33
CA ASN A 83 -2.29 27.17 11.29
C ASN A 83 -2.55 25.65 11.44
N PRO A 84 -2.39 25.08 12.65
CA PRO A 84 -2.48 23.64 12.86
C PRO A 84 -3.90 23.09 12.64
N ASP A 85 -4.94 23.89 12.90
CA ASP A 85 -6.33 23.46 12.71
C ASP A 85 -6.68 23.37 11.22
N HIS A 86 -6.27 24.36 10.42
CA HIS A 86 -6.43 24.30 8.97
C HIS A 86 -5.64 23.11 8.37
N GLN A 87 -4.39 22.91 8.79
CA GLN A 87 -3.60 21.77 8.36
C GLN A 87 -4.28 20.42 8.70
N LYS A 88 -4.92 20.32 9.88
CA LYS A 88 -5.71 19.15 10.25
C LYS A 88 -6.89 18.93 9.29
N TYR A 89 -7.61 19.99 8.89
CA TYR A 89 -8.69 19.86 7.89
C TYR A 89 -8.16 19.40 6.53
N VAL A 90 -7.03 19.94 6.07
CA VAL A 90 -6.38 19.54 4.81
C VAL A 90 -5.95 18.06 4.85
N GLN A 91 -5.37 17.61 5.96
CA GLN A 91 -5.00 16.21 6.16
C GLN A 91 -6.23 15.29 6.17
N ASN A 92 -7.31 15.69 6.85
CA ASN A 92 -8.56 14.93 6.86
C ASN A 92 -9.19 14.82 5.46
N ALA A 93 -9.14 15.88 4.65
CA ALA A 93 -9.58 15.84 3.26
C ALA A 93 -8.72 14.88 2.43
N THR A 94 -7.39 14.93 2.59
CA THR A 94 -6.46 14.02 1.93
C THR A 94 -6.73 12.55 2.29
N LEU A 95 -6.87 12.25 3.59
CA LEU A 95 -7.19 10.91 4.09
C LEU A 95 -8.51 10.40 3.54
N SER A 96 -9.56 11.24 3.49
CA SER A 96 -10.84 10.84 2.88
C SER A 96 -10.75 10.55 1.39
N GLY A 97 -9.81 11.20 0.68
CA GLY A 97 -9.47 10.87 -0.71
C GLY A 97 -8.83 9.48 -0.84
N VAL A 98 -7.97 9.09 0.11
CA VAL A 98 -7.41 7.72 0.18
C VAL A 98 -8.51 6.71 0.48
N THR A 99 -9.42 6.99 1.42
CA THR A 99 -10.57 6.12 1.73
C THR A 99 -11.47 5.93 0.52
N LEU A 100 -11.76 6.99 -0.24
CA LEU A 100 -12.54 6.88 -1.48
C LEU A 100 -11.82 6.01 -2.53
N ARG A 101 -10.51 6.19 -2.72
CA ARG A 101 -9.73 5.36 -3.65
C ARG A 101 -9.69 3.90 -3.20
N SER A 102 -9.54 3.64 -1.91
CA SER A 102 -9.61 2.30 -1.34
C SER A 102 -10.98 1.65 -1.59
N ALA A 103 -12.07 2.41 -1.42
CA ALA A 103 -13.42 1.94 -1.74
C ALA A 103 -13.57 1.58 -3.22
N TRP A 104 -13.01 2.37 -4.13
CA TRP A 104 -12.96 2.02 -5.56
C TRP A 104 -12.10 0.77 -5.82
N GLY A 105 -11.01 0.60 -5.08
CA GLY A 105 -10.17 -0.60 -5.15
C GLY A 105 -10.93 -1.89 -4.82
N THR A 106 -12.00 -1.81 -4.02
CA THR A 106 -12.84 -2.99 -3.73
C THR A 106 -13.62 -3.52 -4.94
N LEU A 107 -13.77 -2.72 -6.00
CA LEU A 107 -14.37 -3.16 -7.27
C LEU A 107 -13.35 -3.81 -8.21
N MET A 108 -12.05 -3.71 -7.90
CA MET A 108 -11.00 -4.27 -8.74
C MET A 108 -10.63 -5.67 -8.26
N PRO A 109 -10.21 -6.57 -9.16
CA PRO A 109 -9.60 -7.81 -8.76
C PRO A 109 -8.32 -7.53 -7.96
N THR A 110 -8.13 -8.28 -6.88
CA THR A 110 -6.90 -8.23 -6.09
C THR A 110 -5.92 -9.28 -6.63
N ALA A 111 -4.68 -8.87 -6.88
CA ALA A 111 -3.61 -9.76 -7.31
C ALA A 111 -2.59 -9.87 -6.18
N ASN A 112 -2.44 -11.07 -5.64
CA ASN A 112 -1.45 -11.36 -4.60
C ASN A 112 -0.36 -12.25 -5.21
N ALA A 113 0.89 -11.80 -5.13
CA ALA A 113 2.04 -12.62 -5.50
C ALA A 113 2.74 -13.07 -4.22
N SER A 114 2.89 -14.38 -4.05
CA SER A 114 3.66 -14.98 -2.97
C SER A 114 4.76 -15.87 -3.53
N TYR A 115 5.88 -15.90 -2.81
CA TYR A 115 7.01 -16.76 -3.11
C TYR A 115 7.42 -17.44 -1.81
N GLN A 116 7.54 -18.76 -1.84
CA GLN A 116 7.92 -19.57 -0.70
C GLN A 116 9.07 -20.49 -1.09
N ILE A 117 10.10 -20.52 -0.23
CA ILE A 117 11.16 -21.54 -0.26
C ILE A 117 10.97 -22.39 0.98
N SER A 118 10.83 -23.70 0.82
CA SER A 118 10.86 -24.67 1.90
C SER A 118 12.08 -25.57 1.73
N GLN A 119 12.77 -25.84 2.85
CA GLN A 119 13.79 -26.87 2.91
C GLN A 119 13.45 -27.81 4.07
N ASP A 120 13.17 -29.05 3.73
CA ASP A 120 12.92 -30.12 4.69
C ASP A 120 14.12 -31.06 4.69
N ASN A 121 14.71 -31.25 5.87
CA ASN A 121 15.75 -32.26 6.06
C ASN A 121 15.09 -33.46 6.71
N TYR A 122 15.18 -34.63 6.08
CA TYR A 122 14.65 -35.87 6.66
C TYR A 122 15.78 -36.81 7.05
N TYR A 123 15.57 -37.51 8.16
CA TYR A 123 16.49 -38.50 8.71
C TYR A 123 15.70 -39.78 8.96
N TYR A 124 16.01 -40.83 8.20
CA TYR A 124 15.43 -42.16 8.40
C TYR A 124 16.50 -43.10 8.97
N PRO A 125 16.65 -43.18 10.30
CA PRO A 125 17.67 -44.04 10.91
C PRO A 125 17.30 -45.53 10.85
N THR A 126 16.03 -45.84 10.61
CA THR A 126 15.50 -47.20 10.72
C THR A 126 14.67 -47.55 9.50
N TYR A 127 14.84 -48.77 8.99
CA TYR A 127 13.96 -49.36 7.99
C TYR A 127 13.43 -50.70 8.50
N VAL A 128 12.22 -51.05 8.04
CA VAL A 128 11.58 -52.33 8.38
C VAL A 128 11.92 -53.32 7.28
N ASN A 129 12.60 -54.40 7.64
CA ASN A 129 12.90 -55.49 6.73
C ASN A 129 11.61 -56.22 6.34
N PRO A 130 11.57 -56.95 5.21
CA PRO A 130 10.41 -57.73 4.79
C PRO A 130 9.97 -58.80 5.81
N ASP A 131 10.84 -59.17 6.76
CA ASP A 131 10.58 -60.11 7.85
C ASP A 131 9.96 -59.44 9.10
N GLY A 132 9.72 -58.13 9.07
CA GLY A 132 9.14 -57.35 10.16
C GLY A 132 10.15 -56.91 11.23
N THR A 133 11.43 -57.22 11.08
CA THR A 133 12.49 -56.71 11.98
C THR A 133 12.86 -55.27 11.63
N VAL A 134 13.21 -54.48 12.65
CA VAL A 134 13.69 -53.10 12.47
C VAL A 134 15.22 -53.11 12.50
N SER A 135 15.86 -52.65 11.43
CA SER A 135 17.31 -52.48 11.37
C SER A 135 17.67 -51.00 11.31
N THR A 136 18.71 -50.63 12.06
CA THR A 136 19.33 -49.31 11.98
C THR A 136 20.44 -49.33 10.95
N LEU A 137 20.43 -48.39 10.00
CA LEU A 137 21.59 -48.15 9.14
C LEU A 137 22.64 -47.37 9.95
N ASP A 138 23.88 -47.88 10.04
CA ASP A 138 25.00 -47.20 10.71
C ASP A 138 25.37 -45.86 10.03
N GLU A 139 25.01 -45.71 8.76
CA GLU A 139 25.04 -44.45 7.99
C GLU A 139 23.62 -44.17 7.50
N ALA A 140 22.81 -43.53 8.33
CA ALA A 140 21.47 -43.11 7.92
C ALA A 140 21.56 -42.15 6.71
N SER A 141 20.82 -42.46 5.65
CA SER A 141 20.76 -41.62 4.45
C SER A 141 20.11 -40.28 4.80
N GLU A 142 20.94 -39.23 4.89
CA GLU A 142 20.48 -37.85 5.04
C GLU A 142 19.99 -37.32 3.70
N GLY A 143 18.70 -37.00 3.63
CA GLY A 143 18.11 -36.36 2.46
C GLY A 143 17.74 -34.91 2.72
N LYS A 144 18.04 -34.05 1.76
CA LYS A 144 17.62 -32.64 1.76
C LYS A 144 16.59 -32.46 0.65
N TYR A 145 15.36 -32.18 1.03
CA TYR A 145 14.32 -31.77 0.10
C TYR A 145 14.27 -30.24 0.08
N ARG A 146 14.42 -29.65 -1.11
CA ARG A 146 14.23 -28.21 -1.31
C ARG A 146 13.11 -28.04 -2.31
N SER A 147 12.12 -27.24 -1.93
CA SER A 147 11.06 -26.81 -2.83
C SER A 147 11.00 -25.29 -2.86
N SER A 148 10.75 -24.75 -4.04
CA SER A 148 10.42 -23.35 -4.21
C SER A 148 9.13 -23.26 -5.00
N SER A 149 8.17 -22.50 -4.50
CA SER A 149 6.91 -22.23 -5.18
C SER A 149 6.70 -20.73 -5.29
N ALA A 150 6.24 -20.30 -6.46
CA ALA A 150 5.72 -18.96 -6.68
C ALA A 150 4.25 -19.10 -7.02
N LEU A 151 3.40 -18.34 -6.35
CA LEU A 151 1.95 -18.34 -6.58
C LEU A 151 1.49 -16.92 -6.84
N ILE A 152 0.76 -16.73 -7.93
CA ILE A 152 0.02 -15.50 -8.19
C ILE A 152 -1.45 -15.85 -8.06
N THR A 153 -2.11 -15.29 -7.05
CA THR A 153 -3.53 -15.46 -6.79
C THR A 153 -4.28 -14.22 -7.22
N LEU A 154 -5.16 -14.37 -8.22
CA LEU A 154 -6.15 -13.37 -8.57
C LEU A 154 -7.45 -13.68 -7.84
N GLN A 155 -7.94 -12.73 -7.03
CA GLN A 155 -9.21 -12.84 -6.33
C GLN A 155 -10.10 -11.67 -6.71
N GLU A 156 -11.22 -11.98 -7.36
CA GLU A 156 -12.28 -11.04 -7.70
C GLU A 156 -13.56 -11.46 -6.97
N SER A 157 -14.22 -10.49 -6.35
CA SER A 157 -15.49 -10.73 -5.69
C SER A 157 -16.63 -10.35 -6.65
N LEU A 158 -17.05 -11.33 -7.44
CA LEU A 158 -18.20 -11.22 -8.32
C LEU A 158 -19.45 -11.34 -7.43
N ASN A 159 -20.28 -10.29 -7.38
CA ASN A 159 -21.62 -10.28 -6.76
C ASN A 159 -21.68 -9.89 -5.26
N LEU A 160 -21.50 -8.60 -4.92
CA LEU A 160 -21.74 -8.05 -3.57
C LEU A 160 -23.04 -7.25 -3.40
N GLY A 161 -24.10 -7.56 -4.16
CA GLY A 161 -25.46 -7.05 -3.90
C GLY A 161 -25.53 -5.60 -3.42
N GLY A 162 -25.19 -4.62 -4.26
CA GLY A 162 -25.28 -3.18 -3.96
C GLY A 162 -24.37 -2.64 -2.83
N GLN A 163 -23.81 -3.49 -1.97
CA GLN A 163 -23.06 -3.09 -0.79
C GLN A 163 -21.80 -2.29 -1.17
N GLN A 164 -21.06 -2.74 -2.18
CA GLN A 164 -19.89 -2.01 -2.70
C GLN A 164 -20.27 -0.62 -3.24
N TYR A 165 -21.38 -0.52 -3.96
CA TYR A 165 -21.89 0.74 -4.48
C TYR A 165 -22.19 1.72 -3.35
N PHE A 166 -22.89 1.27 -2.30
CA PHE A 166 -23.18 2.12 -1.13
C PHE A 166 -21.91 2.51 -0.36
N THR A 167 -20.92 1.61 -0.25
CA THR A 167 -19.61 1.93 0.34
C THR A 167 -18.91 3.06 -0.41
N ILE A 168 -18.84 2.98 -1.75
CA ILE A 168 -18.22 4.02 -2.58
C ILE A 168 -19.01 5.33 -2.47
N LYS A 169 -20.34 5.26 -2.51
CA LYS A 169 -21.19 6.43 -2.36
C LYS A 169 -20.96 7.14 -1.02
N ASN A 170 -20.91 6.38 0.08
CA ASN A 170 -20.65 6.93 1.41
C ASN A 170 -19.26 7.56 1.50
N ALA A 171 -18.22 6.88 0.99
CA ALA A 171 -16.87 7.42 0.95
C ALA A 171 -16.77 8.70 0.11
N SER A 172 -17.52 8.78 -1.00
CA SER A 172 -17.58 9.96 -1.86
C SER A 172 -18.22 11.16 -1.16
N ILE A 173 -19.35 10.95 -0.47
CA ILE A 173 -20.02 11.98 0.32
C ILE A 173 -19.10 12.48 1.44
N GLN A 174 -18.43 11.58 2.16
CA GLN A 174 -17.47 11.96 3.21
C GLN A 174 -16.29 12.76 2.68
N ASN A 175 -15.71 12.37 1.55
CA ASN A 175 -14.64 13.15 0.91
C ASN A 175 -15.11 14.55 0.53
N ARG A 176 -16.30 14.66 -0.07
CA ARG A 176 -16.89 15.97 -0.39
C ARG A 176 -17.09 16.82 0.87
N MET A 177 -17.62 16.23 1.95
CA MET A 177 -17.79 16.92 3.24
C MET A 177 -16.46 17.49 3.75
N ASN A 178 -15.40 16.66 3.77
CA ASN A 178 -14.09 17.10 4.27
C ASN A 178 -13.46 18.20 3.42
N ARG A 179 -13.64 18.17 2.10
CA ARG A 179 -13.21 19.28 1.22
C ARG A 179 -13.96 20.58 1.51
N LEU A 180 -15.26 20.50 1.81
CA LEU A 180 -16.05 21.67 2.20
C LEU A 180 -15.58 22.23 3.56
N LEU A 181 -15.16 21.37 4.49
CA LEU A 181 -14.59 21.81 5.77
C LEU A 181 -13.26 22.55 5.59
N VAL A 182 -12.41 22.13 4.65
CA VAL A 182 -11.20 22.88 4.28
C VAL A 182 -11.58 24.29 3.80
N ALA A 183 -12.48 24.39 2.82
CA ALA A 183 -12.92 25.68 2.30
C ALA A 183 -13.61 26.56 3.37
N SER A 184 -14.31 25.96 4.34
CA SER A 184 -14.85 26.69 5.49
C SER A 184 -13.74 27.24 6.36
N SER A 185 -12.73 26.41 6.70
CA SER A 185 -11.61 26.82 7.55
C SER A 185 -10.78 27.95 6.93
N GLU A 186 -10.64 27.98 5.60
CA GLU A 186 -9.98 29.09 4.88
C GLU A 186 -10.73 30.41 5.10
N LYS A 187 -12.06 30.39 4.95
CA LYS A 187 -12.89 31.58 5.19
C LYS A 187 -12.81 32.03 6.64
N ASP A 188 -12.90 31.09 7.59
CA ASP A 188 -12.83 31.41 9.00
C ASP A 188 -11.47 32.03 9.38
N LEU A 189 -10.37 31.51 8.80
CA LEU A 189 -9.04 32.10 8.97
C LEU A 189 -8.96 33.52 8.38
N HIS A 190 -9.50 33.73 7.19
CA HIS A 190 -9.50 35.03 6.55
C HIS A 190 -10.23 36.08 7.42
N TYR A 191 -11.42 35.75 7.94
CA TYR A 191 -12.15 36.64 8.85
C TYR A 191 -11.39 36.91 10.16
N ASN A 192 -10.82 35.86 10.78
CA ASN A 192 -10.09 36.01 12.04
C ASN A 192 -8.81 36.83 11.89
N VAL A 193 -8.05 36.65 10.81
CA VAL A 193 -6.84 37.44 10.53
C VAL A 193 -7.20 38.90 10.29
N ALA A 194 -8.19 39.17 9.45
CA ALA A 194 -8.65 40.53 9.18
C ALA A 194 -9.10 41.24 10.47
N GLN A 195 -9.93 40.58 11.29
CA GLN A 195 -10.42 41.16 12.55
C GLN A 195 -9.27 41.48 13.51
N ASN A 196 -8.33 40.55 13.71
CA ASN A 196 -7.19 40.77 14.61
C ASN A 196 -6.26 41.87 14.11
N TYR A 197 -6.02 41.94 12.80
CA TYR A 197 -5.21 43.00 12.19
C TYR A 197 -5.78 44.39 12.47
N TYR A 198 -7.08 44.60 12.23
CA TYR A 198 -7.72 45.89 12.50
C TYR A 198 -7.79 46.24 13.99
N ILE A 199 -7.90 45.26 14.88
CA ILE A 199 -7.83 45.48 16.34
C ILE A 199 -6.44 46.00 16.73
N VAL A 200 -5.37 45.45 16.16
CA VAL A 200 -4.00 45.90 16.45
C VAL A 200 -3.75 47.30 15.90
N LEU A 201 -4.23 47.62 14.69
CA LEU A 201 -4.09 48.96 14.12
C LEU A 201 -4.90 50.04 14.83
N ALA A 202 -5.97 49.67 15.53
CA ALA A 202 -6.83 50.61 16.24
C ALA A 202 -6.31 51.02 17.63
N ASN A 203 -5.31 50.31 18.16
CA ASN A 203 -4.64 50.62 19.43
C ASN A 203 -3.36 51.43 19.20
#